data_AF-A0A662IPY0-F1
#
_entry.id   AF-A0A662IPY0-F1
#
_cell.length_a   1.000
_cell.length_b   1.000
_cell.length_c   1.000
_cell.angle_alpha   90.00
_cell.angle_beta   90.00
_cell.angle_gamma   90.00
#
_symmetry.space_group_name_H-M   'P 1'
#
loop_
_entity.id
_entity.type
_entity.pdbx_description
1 polymer ?
#
loop_
_entity_poly.entity_id
_entity_poly.type
_entity_poly.pdbx_seq_one_letter_code
_entity_poly.pdbx_strand_id
1 'polypeptide(L)'
;MRFVKKRGGWRVLNLHAVVVAVTAEAKELASALKEMARILKDVRRKVYDASEEAFEEAMREVGISEWAVPSVFRPTMVFTVDAPLGSLASAVEKGVDDMYVHEFMLDILDSASYDQGETNMIQKLIPIADPRVIEKYRPELKTALKEVSSLLYGIKAAADMALRRCNKLLGRKSEYFSCIAENLRTQLPRIRRDAEEVKPESIKEELKEVYKAVLEHGKKYGLGEYPYWY
;
A
#
# COMPACT_ATOMS: atom_id res chain seq x y z
N MET A 1 -55.23 -10.35 51.84
CA MET A 1 -54.49 -10.65 50.60
C MET A 1 -55.32 -10.21 49.40
N ARG A 2 -54.93 -9.13 48.71
CA ARG A 2 -55.53 -8.71 47.44
C ARG A 2 -54.48 -8.89 46.34
N PHE A 3 -54.77 -9.76 45.38
CA PHE A 3 -53.99 -9.93 44.17
C PHE A 3 -54.19 -8.72 43.26
N VAL A 4 -53.12 -7.98 42.98
CA VAL A 4 -53.09 -6.94 41.94
C VAL A 4 -52.32 -7.50 40.74
N LYS A 5 -53.06 -7.81 39.67
CA LYS A 5 -52.51 -8.02 38.32
C LYS A 5 -51.91 -6.69 37.83
N LYS A 6 -50.59 -6.60 37.68
CA LYS A 6 -49.95 -5.62 36.79
C LYS A 6 -49.45 -6.35 35.55
N ARG A 7 -50.19 -6.18 34.45
CA ARG A 7 -49.72 -6.40 33.09
C ARG A 7 -48.84 -5.23 32.67
N GLY A 8 -47.87 -5.52 31.81
CA GLY A 8 -47.43 -4.60 30.77
C GLY A 8 -46.11 -3.88 31.08
N GLY A 9 -45.08 -4.23 30.31
CA GLY A 9 -43.84 -3.47 30.28
C GLY A 9 -42.60 -4.29 29.93
N TRP A 10 -42.68 -5.21 28.97
CA TRP A 10 -41.49 -5.64 28.25
C TRP A 10 -40.93 -4.40 27.54
N ARG A 11 -39.96 -3.74 28.16
CA ARG A 11 -39.06 -2.81 27.49
C ARG A 11 -38.25 -3.64 26.50
N VAL A 12 -38.79 -3.77 25.29
CA VAL A 12 -38.01 -4.08 24.11
C VAL A 12 -36.99 -2.96 24.01
N LEU A 13 -35.73 -3.28 24.36
CA LEU A 13 -34.57 -2.49 24.02
C LEU A 13 -34.57 -2.39 22.49
N ASN A 14 -35.11 -1.28 21.98
CA ASN A 14 -34.87 -0.86 20.61
C ASN A 14 -33.35 -0.64 20.49
N LEU A 15 -32.64 -1.69 20.08
CA LEU A 15 -31.42 -1.57 19.31
C LEU A 15 -31.81 -0.83 18.02
N HIS A 16 -31.90 0.49 18.12
CA HIS A 16 -31.71 1.32 16.94
C HIS A 16 -30.28 1.04 16.51
N ALA A 17 -30.15 0.20 15.48
CA ALA A 17 -29.12 0.41 14.49
C ALA A 17 -29.24 1.89 14.09
N VAL A 18 -28.41 2.73 14.71
CA VAL A 18 -28.16 4.07 14.22
C VAL A 18 -27.45 3.83 12.90
N VAL A 19 -28.24 3.67 11.84
CA VAL A 19 -27.76 3.87 10.48
C VAL A 19 -27.42 5.36 10.46
N VAL A 20 -26.18 5.69 10.83
CA VAL A 20 -25.66 7.04 10.68
C VAL A 20 -25.82 7.36 9.21
N ALA A 21 -26.72 8.28 8.89
CA ALA A 21 -26.97 8.66 7.51
C ALA A 21 -25.63 9.11 6.91
N VAL A 22 -25.17 8.38 5.89
CA VAL A 22 -23.93 8.71 5.19
C VAL A 22 -24.13 10.05 4.51
N THR A 23 -23.43 11.07 5.00
CA THR A 23 -23.56 12.44 4.49
C THR A 23 -22.93 12.58 3.12
N ALA A 24 -23.24 13.66 2.40
CA ALA A 24 -22.59 13.97 1.13
C ALA A 24 -21.07 14.07 1.31
N GLU A 25 -20.61 14.73 2.37
CA GLU A 25 -19.19 14.94 2.67
C GLU A 25 -18.46 13.61 2.97
N ALA A 26 -19.13 12.66 3.63
CA ALA A 26 -18.60 11.32 3.83
C ALA A 26 -18.40 10.59 2.50
N LYS A 27 -19.36 10.67 1.57
CA LYS A 27 -19.22 10.09 0.23
C LYS A 27 -18.08 10.74 -0.56
N GLU A 28 -17.93 12.05 -0.42
CA GLU A 28 -16.86 12.80 -1.08
C GLU A 28 -15.47 12.37 -0.61
N LEU A 29 -15.28 12.28 0.71
CA LEU A 29 -14.04 11.80 1.31
C LEU A 29 -13.76 10.34 0.90
N ALA A 30 -14.74 9.46 1.02
CA ALA A 30 -14.60 8.05 0.62
C ALA A 30 -14.23 7.92 -0.86
N SER A 31 -14.81 8.74 -1.73
CA SER A 31 -14.47 8.76 -3.16
C SER A 31 -13.00 9.15 -3.39
N ALA A 32 -12.50 10.19 -2.71
CA ALA A 32 -11.11 10.62 -2.86
C ALA A 32 -10.13 9.54 -2.38
N LEU A 33 -10.42 8.91 -1.24
CA LEU A 33 -9.63 7.81 -0.68
C LEU A 33 -9.63 6.57 -1.60
N LYS A 34 -10.81 6.17 -2.11
CA LYS A 34 -10.93 5.07 -3.08
C LYS A 34 -10.12 5.31 -4.33
N GLU A 35 -10.11 6.55 -4.81
CA GLU A 35 -9.38 6.88 -6.02
C GLU A 35 -7.87 6.79 -5.84
N MET A 36 -7.33 7.33 -4.73
CA MET A 36 -5.91 7.15 -4.38
C MET A 36 -5.56 5.68 -4.21
N ALA A 37 -6.39 4.90 -3.51
CA ALA A 37 -6.19 3.47 -3.33
C ALA A 37 -6.18 2.72 -4.67
N ARG A 38 -7.06 3.09 -5.60
CA ARG A 38 -7.11 2.51 -6.95
C ARG A 38 -5.84 2.82 -7.74
N ILE A 39 -5.39 4.08 -7.76
CA ILE A 39 -4.15 4.48 -8.44
C ILE A 39 -2.98 3.67 -7.91
N LEU A 40 -2.84 3.57 -6.58
CA LEU A 40 -1.79 2.78 -5.94
C LEU A 40 -1.86 1.30 -6.26
N LYS A 41 -3.07 0.72 -6.28
CA LYS A 41 -3.26 -0.70 -6.63
C LYS A 41 -2.85 -0.96 -8.08
N ASP A 42 -3.19 -0.06 -8.99
CA ASP A 42 -2.84 -0.18 -10.42
C ASP A 42 -1.32 -0.08 -10.61
N VAL A 43 -0.66 0.87 -9.93
CA VAL A 43 0.82 1.00 -9.95
C VAL A 43 1.48 -0.21 -9.32
N ARG A 44 1.00 -0.67 -8.15
CA ARG A 44 1.54 -1.87 -7.48
C ARG A 44 1.52 -3.07 -8.41
N ARG A 45 0.40 -3.32 -9.09
CA ARG A 45 0.27 -4.44 -10.03
C ARG A 45 1.29 -4.32 -11.16
N LYS A 46 1.37 -3.17 -11.81
CA LYS A 46 2.34 -2.93 -12.91
C LYS A 46 3.79 -3.18 -12.49
N VAL A 47 4.17 -2.69 -11.31
CA VAL A 47 5.53 -2.84 -10.77
C VAL A 47 5.80 -4.29 -10.36
N TYR A 48 4.81 -4.96 -9.78
CA TYR A 48 4.88 -6.38 -9.45
C TYR A 48 5.10 -7.22 -10.71
N ASP A 49 4.26 -7.05 -11.74
CA ASP A 49 4.35 -7.79 -13.00
C ASP A 49 5.72 -7.57 -13.66
N ALA A 50 6.19 -6.32 -13.76
CA ALA A 50 7.51 -5.98 -14.30
C ALA A 50 8.67 -6.61 -13.52
N SER A 51 8.59 -6.61 -12.20
CA SER A 51 9.60 -7.22 -11.33
C SER A 51 9.61 -8.75 -11.47
N GLU A 52 8.43 -9.38 -11.55
CA GLU A 52 8.33 -10.84 -11.72
C GLU A 52 8.91 -11.26 -13.07
N GLU A 53 8.52 -10.58 -14.17
CA GLU A 53 9.07 -10.84 -15.50
C GLU A 53 10.59 -10.62 -15.56
N ALA A 54 11.09 -9.53 -14.94
CA ALA A 54 12.53 -9.27 -14.85
C ALA A 54 13.28 -10.42 -14.15
N PHE A 55 12.70 -10.95 -13.07
CA PHE A 55 13.31 -12.04 -12.31
C PHE A 55 13.31 -13.35 -13.10
N GLU A 56 12.21 -13.67 -13.79
CA GLU A 56 12.11 -14.86 -14.65
C GLU A 56 13.07 -14.79 -15.84
N GLU A 57 13.17 -13.63 -16.50
CA GLU A 57 14.14 -13.41 -17.56
C GLU A 57 15.57 -13.57 -17.06
N ALA A 58 15.90 -12.97 -15.91
CA ALA A 58 17.20 -13.12 -15.28
C ALA A 58 17.54 -14.58 -14.96
N MET A 59 16.59 -15.36 -14.43
CA MET A 59 16.78 -16.80 -14.18
C MET A 59 17.07 -17.56 -15.47
N ARG A 60 16.31 -17.29 -16.55
CA ARG A 60 16.52 -17.93 -17.86
C ARG A 60 17.89 -17.62 -18.44
N GLU A 61 18.31 -16.35 -18.40
CA GLU A 61 19.61 -15.91 -18.93
C GLU A 61 20.79 -16.48 -18.12
N VAL A 62 20.68 -16.55 -16.80
CA VAL A 62 21.71 -17.14 -15.92
C VAL A 62 21.67 -18.68 -15.98
N GLY A 63 20.61 -19.27 -16.52
CA GLY A 63 20.43 -20.72 -16.63
C GLY A 63 20.15 -21.38 -15.28
N ILE A 64 19.29 -20.75 -14.47
CA ILE A 64 18.76 -21.28 -13.20
C ILE A 64 17.35 -21.81 -13.45
N SER A 65 17.06 -23.02 -12.96
CA SER A 65 15.70 -23.58 -13.04
C SER A 65 14.73 -22.82 -12.12
N GLU A 66 13.49 -22.64 -12.55
CA GLU A 66 12.44 -21.99 -11.75
C GLU A 66 12.20 -22.64 -10.38
N TRP A 67 12.52 -23.93 -10.24
CA TRP A 67 12.40 -24.70 -9.00
C TRP A 67 13.56 -24.47 -8.02
N ALA A 68 14.67 -23.89 -8.49
CA ALA A 68 15.86 -23.64 -7.68
C ALA A 68 15.67 -22.47 -6.69
N VAL A 69 14.73 -21.56 -6.99
CA VAL A 69 14.39 -20.43 -6.12
C VAL A 69 12.95 -20.60 -5.62
N PRO A 70 12.75 -20.98 -4.35
CA PRO A 70 11.42 -21.02 -3.73
C PRO A 70 10.65 -19.71 -3.94
N SER A 71 9.34 -19.82 -4.18
CA SER A 71 8.45 -18.67 -4.42
C SER A 71 8.49 -17.63 -3.29
N VAL A 72 8.79 -18.05 -2.06
CA VAL A 72 8.93 -17.16 -0.89
C VAL A 72 10.11 -16.20 -0.98
N PHE A 73 11.12 -16.52 -1.80
CA PHE A 73 12.30 -15.70 -2.07
C PHE A 73 12.23 -14.98 -3.41
N ARG A 74 11.14 -15.17 -4.17
CA ARG A 74 10.90 -14.34 -5.35
C ARG A 74 10.67 -12.89 -4.90
N PRO A 75 11.27 -11.90 -5.59
CA PRO A 75 11.06 -10.50 -5.28
C PRO A 75 9.58 -10.14 -5.30
N THR A 76 9.10 -9.50 -4.24
CA THR A 76 7.69 -9.09 -4.13
C THR A 76 7.64 -7.61 -3.76
N MET A 77 6.78 -6.88 -4.47
CA MET A 77 6.60 -5.45 -4.27
C MET A 77 5.32 -5.18 -3.50
N VAL A 78 5.46 -4.83 -2.21
CA VAL A 78 4.34 -4.54 -1.32
C VAL A 78 4.27 -3.04 -1.06
N PHE A 79 3.15 -2.43 -1.45
CA PHE A 79 2.79 -1.08 -1.01
C PHE A 79 1.86 -1.22 0.19
N THR A 80 2.31 -0.84 1.37
CA THR A 80 1.47 -1.00 2.59
C THR A 80 0.31 -0.03 2.67
N VAL A 81 0.30 1.02 1.83
CA VAL A 81 -0.65 2.13 1.89
C VAL A 81 -1.96 1.92 1.12
N ASP A 82 -2.00 1.01 0.15
CA ASP A 82 -3.17 0.88 -0.73
C ASP A 82 -4.39 0.26 -0.03
N ALA A 83 -4.17 -0.83 0.71
CA ALA A 83 -5.24 -1.52 1.46
C ALA A 83 -5.78 -0.70 2.64
N PRO A 84 -4.96 0.00 3.44
CA PRO A 84 -5.44 0.93 4.46
C PRO A 84 -6.30 2.06 3.91
N LEU A 85 -5.93 2.68 2.78
CA LEU A 85 -6.75 3.74 2.16
C LEU A 85 -8.12 3.22 1.71
N GLY A 86 -8.17 2.02 1.09
CA GLY A 86 -9.43 1.38 0.72
C GLY A 86 -10.29 0.99 1.93
N SER A 87 -9.65 0.55 3.01
CA SER A 87 -10.31 0.20 4.28
C SER A 87 -10.89 1.43 4.96
N LEU A 88 -10.13 2.53 5.03
CA LEU A 88 -10.58 3.81 5.55
C LEU A 88 -11.77 4.35 4.74
N ALA A 89 -11.71 4.30 3.41
CA ALA A 89 -12.83 4.72 2.58
C ALA A 89 -14.12 3.92 2.88
N SER A 90 -13.99 2.61 3.06
CA SER A 90 -15.09 1.73 3.43
C SER A 90 -15.63 2.03 4.84
N ALA A 91 -14.77 2.43 5.77
CA ALA A 91 -15.15 2.84 7.11
C ALA A 91 -15.92 4.18 7.10
N VAL A 92 -15.45 5.15 6.33
CA VAL A 92 -16.14 6.45 6.12
C VAL A 92 -17.56 6.23 5.59
N GLU A 93 -17.74 5.33 4.63
CA GLU A 93 -19.07 4.96 4.11
C GLU A 93 -19.96 4.25 5.13
N LYS A 94 -19.38 3.63 6.15
CA LYS A 94 -20.11 3.03 7.28
C LYS A 94 -20.40 4.02 8.40
N GLY A 95 -19.98 5.28 8.25
CA GLY A 95 -20.34 6.37 9.14
C GLY A 95 -19.43 6.52 10.37
N VAL A 96 -18.17 6.08 10.32
CA VAL A 96 -17.17 6.38 11.36
C VAL A 96 -17.07 7.89 11.64
N ASP A 97 -16.62 8.25 12.84
CA ASP A 97 -16.42 9.64 13.24
C ASP A 97 -15.12 10.24 12.66
N ASP A 98 -14.95 11.55 12.87
CA ASP A 98 -13.81 12.33 12.41
C ASP A 98 -12.51 12.02 13.15
N MET A 99 -12.59 11.68 14.44
CA MET A 99 -11.43 11.26 15.21
C MET A 99 -10.85 9.96 14.66
N TYR A 100 -11.71 8.98 14.38
CA TYR A 100 -11.29 7.71 13.76
C TYR A 100 -10.60 7.96 12.42
N VAL A 101 -11.16 8.82 11.57
CA VAL A 101 -10.52 9.17 10.28
C VAL A 101 -9.16 9.83 10.50
N HIS A 102 -9.05 10.75 11.46
CA HIS A 102 -7.81 11.44 11.77
C HIS A 102 -6.71 10.47 12.20
N GLU A 103 -6.97 9.67 13.23
CA GLU A 103 -6.03 8.70 13.78
C GLU A 103 -5.65 7.64 12.73
N PHE A 104 -6.63 7.11 11.99
CA PHE A 104 -6.34 6.13 10.94
C PHE A 104 -5.46 6.73 9.84
N MET A 105 -5.68 7.98 9.45
CA MET A 105 -4.80 8.63 8.47
C MET A 105 -3.39 8.87 9.02
N LEU A 106 -3.23 9.18 10.32
CA LEU A 106 -1.91 9.24 10.96
C LEU A 106 -1.23 7.87 10.93
N ASP A 107 -1.94 6.79 11.27
CA ASP A 107 -1.42 5.42 11.18
C ASP A 107 -0.97 5.06 9.76
N ILE A 108 -1.74 5.49 8.73
CA ILE A 108 -1.34 5.33 7.33
C ILE A 108 -0.04 6.09 7.06
N LEU A 109 0.12 7.32 7.55
CA LEU A 109 1.34 8.11 7.34
C LEU A 109 2.57 7.51 8.02
N ASP A 110 2.38 6.96 9.21
CA ASP A 110 3.46 6.35 10.00
C ASP A 110 3.87 4.99 9.43
N SER A 111 2.91 4.20 8.95
CA SER A 111 3.18 2.92 8.28
C SER A 111 3.64 3.08 6.82
N ALA A 112 3.34 4.22 6.18
CA ALA A 112 3.80 4.55 4.83
C ALA A 112 5.31 4.84 4.81
N SER A 113 6.11 3.83 4.46
CA SER A 113 7.48 4.04 4.03
C SER A 113 7.54 4.15 2.50
N TYR A 114 8.19 5.20 2.02
CA TYR A 114 8.42 5.44 0.59
C TYR A 114 9.52 4.52 0.04
N ASP A 115 10.37 3.95 0.91
CA ASP A 115 11.43 2.98 0.58
C ASP A 115 10.95 1.51 0.66
N GLN A 116 9.63 1.26 0.79
CA GLN A 116 9.09 -0.10 0.95
C GLN A 116 9.40 -1.00 -0.24
N GLY A 117 9.43 -0.46 -1.44
CA GLY A 117 9.86 -1.22 -2.62
C GLY A 117 11.28 -1.75 -2.47
N GLU A 118 12.23 -0.86 -2.16
CA GLU A 118 13.65 -1.18 -2.00
C GLU A 118 13.87 -2.16 -0.84
N THR A 119 13.32 -1.86 0.34
CA THR A 119 13.58 -2.66 1.56
C THR A 119 13.00 -4.07 1.44
N ASN A 120 11.76 -4.20 0.96
CA ASN A 120 11.12 -5.51 0.79
C ASN A 120 11.88 -6.36 -0.24
N MET A 121 12.32 -5.74 -1.33
CA MET A 121 13.07 -6.43 -2.37
C MET A 121 14.43 -6.89 -1.87
N ILE A 122 15.18 -6.04 -1.16
CA ILE A 122 16.47 -6.43 -0.55
C ILE A 122 16.27 -7.62 0.39
N GLN A 123 15.27 -7.59 1.27
CA GLN A 123 14.98 -8.69 2.19
C GLN A 123 14.71 -10.02 1.48
N LYS A 124 14.09 -9.98 0.29
CA LYS A 124 13.83 -11.18 -0.53
C LYS A 124 15.07 -11.70 -1.23
N LEU A 125 16.05 -10.84 -1.52
CA LEU A 125 17.29 -11.21 -2.21
C LEU A 125 18.38 -11.73 -1.26
N ILE A 126 18.35 -11.37 0.04
CA ILE A 126 19.35 -11.80 1.03
C ILE A 126 19.55 -13.33 1.10
N PRO A 127 18.50 -14.18 0.99
CA PRO A 127 18.68 -15.63 0.97
C PRO A 127 19.38 -16.16 -0.29
N ILE A 128 19.48 -15.35 -1.35
CA ILE A 128 20.01 -15.74 -2.66
C ILE A 128 21.47 -15.28 -2.83
N ALA A 129 21.84 -14.12 -2.29
CA ALA A 129 23.18 -13.58 -2.40
C ALA A 129 23.68 -12.89 -1.12
N ASP A 130 25.00 -12.78 -1.01
CA ASP A 130 25.64 -12.02 0.07
C ASP A 130 25.10 -10.58 0.06
N PRO A 131 24.70 -10.02 1.23
CA PRO A 131 24.22 -8.64 1.33
C PRO A 131 25.13 -7.59 0.69
N ARG A 132 26.45 -7.82 0.64
CA ARG A 132 27.41 -6.91 -0.01
C ARG A 132 27.24 -6.85 -1.52
N VAL A 133 26.78 -7.93 -2.15
CA VAL A 133 26.44 -7.93 -3.58
C VAL A 133 25.20 -7.08 -3.80
N ILE A 134 24.17 -7.29 -2.98
CA ILE A 134 22.93 -6.52 -3.08
C ILE A 134 23.20 -5.02 -2.87
N GLU A 135 24.02 -4.67 -1.87
CA GLU A 135 24.38 -3.28 -1.59
C GLU A 135 25.13 -2.61 -2.74
N LYS A 136 25.95 -3.35 -3.50
CA LYS A 136 26.63 -2.84 -4.70
C LYS A 136 25.65 -2.37 -5.76
N TYR A 137 24.51 -3.06 -5.90
CA TYR A 137 23.46 -2.77 -6.89
C TYR A 137 22.31 -1.92 -6.32
N ARG A 138 22.49 -1.39 -5.11
CA ARG A 138 21.51 -0.49 -4.49
C ARG A 138 21.23 0.77 -5.31
N PRO A 139 22.21 1.41 -5.99
CA PRO A 139 21.92 2.56 -6.86
C PRO A 139 20.95 2.22 -8.01
N GLU A 140 21.11 1.05 -8.63
CA GLU A 140 20.24 0.55 -9.69
C GLU A 140 18.84 0.26 -9.14
N LEU A 141 18.73 -0.38 -7.97
CA LEU A 141 17.43 -0.57 -7.31
C LEU A 141 16.72 0.75 -7.00
N LYS A 142 17.47 1.76 -6.54
CA LYS A 142 16.93 3.10 -6.28
C LYS A 142 16.47 3.80 -7.56
N THR A 143 17.19 3.60 -8.65
CA THR A 143 16.82 4.17 -9.95
C THR A 143 15.54 3.51 -10.44
N ALA A 144 15.47 2.17 -10.37
CA ALA A 144 14.31 1.39 -10.83
C ALA A 144 13.02 1.75 -10.06
N LEU A 145 13.14 2.17 -8.80
CA LEU A 145 12.01 2.46 -7.94
C LEU A 145 11.81 3.95 -7.67
N LYS A 146 12.51 4.83 -8.38
CA LYS A 146 12.49 6.27 -8.12
C LYS A 146 11.09 6.87 -8.29
N GLU A 147 10.43 6.59 -9.39
CA GLU A 147 9.09 7.11 -9.71
C GLU A 147 8.05 6.56 -8.72
N VAL A 148 8.17 5.28 -8.36
CA VAL A 148 7.34 4.63 -7.33
C VAL A 148 7.51 5.33 -5.97
N SER A 149 8.74 5.57 -5.57
CA SER A 149 9.06 6.24 -4.30
C SER A 149 8.53 7.68 -4.28
N SER A 150 8.66 8.39 -5.41
CA SER A 150 8.12 9.74 -5.59
C SER A 150 6.60 9.78 -5.46
N LEU A 151 5.89 8.82 -6.08
CA LEU A 151 4.44 8.68 -5.98
C LEU A 151 4.00 8.42 -4.53
N LEU A 152 4.63 7.46 -3.85
CA LEU A 152 4.33 7.13 -2.46
C LEU A 152 4.57 8.34 -1.54
N TYR A 153 5.67 9.06 -1.76
CA TYR A 153 5.94 10.32 -1.06
C TYR A 153 4.87 11.38 -1.34
N GLY A 154 4.43 11.53 -2.59
CA GLY A 154 3.37 12.47 -2.97
C GLY A 154 2.05 12.20 -2.23
N ILE A 155 1.67 10.94 -2.07
CA ILE A 155 0.47 10.55 -1.32
C ILE A 155 0.63 10.83 0.17
N LYS A 156 1.81 10.51 0.73
CA LYS A 156 2.13 10.82 2.13
C LYS A 156 2.03 12.34 2.39
N ALA A 157 2.66 13.14 1.54
CA ALA A 157 2.62 14.60 1.63
C ALA A 157 1.19 15.16 1.49
N ALA A 158 0.36 14.56 0.62
CA ALA A 158 -1.03 14.94 0.46
C ALA A 158 -1.85 14.69 1.72
N ALA A 159 -1.69 13.51 2.33
CA ALA A 159 -2.38 13.16 3.58
C ALA A 159 -1.89 14.01 4.77
N ASP A 160 -0.58 14.21 4.93
CA ASP A 160 -0.03 15.08 5.99
C ASP A 160 -0.54 16.52 5.85
N MET A 161 -0.54 17.08 4.63
CA MET A 161 -1.08 18.41 4.38
C MET A 161 -2.57 18.52 4.72
N ALA A 162 -3.37 17.51 4.35
CA ALA A 162 -4.80 17.47 4.66
C ALA A 162 -5.02 17.46 6.17
N LEU A 163 -4.33 16.58 6.90
CA LEU A 163 -4.45 16.49 8.36
C LEU A 163 -4.06 17.79 9.06
N ARG A 164 -2.93 18.40 8.68
CA ARG A 164 -2.46 19.67 9.26
C ARG A 164 -3.45 20.81 9.06
N ARG A 165 -4.10 20.88 7.90
CA ARG A 165 -5.04 21.97 7.58
C ARG A 165 -6.41 21.79 8.24
N CYS A 166 -6.84 20.55 8.40
CA CYS A 166 -8.19 20.22 8.84
C CYS A 166 -8.30 19.90 10.34
N ASN A 167 -7.19 19.67 11.05
CA ASN A 167 -7.20 19.29 12.49
C ASN A 167 -8.05 20.20 13.39
N LYS A 168 -8.10 21.51 13.12
CA LYS A 168 -8.91 22.49 13.87
C LYS A 168 -10.41 22.27 13.76
N LEU A 169 -10.85 21.43 12.82
CA LEU A 169 -12.26 21.07 12.58
C LEU A 169 -12.65 19.76 13.27
N LEU A 170 -11.73 19.12 14.02
CA LEU A 170 -12.07 17.95 14.85
C LEU A 170 -13.20 18.30 15.84
N GLY A 171 -14.14 17.39 15.99
CA GLY A 171 -15.41 17.60 16.68
C GLY A 171 -16.52 18.16 15.77
N ARG A 172 -16.21 18.54 14.52
CA ARG A 172 -17.15 19.00 13.50
C ARG A 172 -17.10 18.11 12.27
N LYS A 173 -17.59 16.88 12.42
CA LYS A 173 -17.51 15.80 11.42
C LYS A 173 -17.71 16.21 9.95
N SER A 174 -18.80 16.91 9.63
CA SER A 174 -19.11 17.30 8.24
C SER A 174 -18.08 18.30 7.68
N GLU A 175 -17.73 19.35 8.44
CA GLU A 175 -16.70 20.33 8.07
C GLU A 175 -15.32 19.67 7.92
N TYR A 176 -14.98 18.75 8.85
CA TYR A 176 -13.73 18.01 8.82
C TYR A 176 -13.63 17.11 7.57
N PHE A 177 -14.66 16.31 7.27
CA PHE A 177 -14.68 15.44 6.10
C PHE A 177 -14.59 16.22 4.79
N SER A 178 -15.35 17.31 4.67
CA SER A 178 -15.29 18.18 3.50
C SER A 178 -13.87 18.75 3.31
N CYS A 179 -13.25 19.25 4.38
CA CYS A 179 -11.89 19.79 4.35
C CYS A 179 -10.85 18.74 3.90
N ILE A 180 -10.90 17.53 4.46
CA ILE A 180 -9.97 16.45 4.07
C ILE A 180 -10.20 16.08 2.61
N ALA A 181 -11.46 15.87 2.20
CA ALA A 181 -11.81 15.50 0.83
C ALA A 181 -11.30 16.53 -0.19
N GLU A 182 -11.48 17.83 0.08
CA GLU A 182 -11.01 18.91 -0.77
C GLU A 182 -9.48 18.89 -0.92
N ASN A 183 -8.74 18.82 0.19
CA ASN A 183 -7.28 18.82 0.15
C ASN A 183 -6.72 17.60 -0.61
N LEU A 184 -7.30 16.40 -0.40
CA LEU A 184 -6.91 15.20 -1.12
C LEU A 184 -7.23 15.32 -2.62
N ARG A 185 -8.41 15.83 -2.97
CA ARG A 185 -8.81 16.03 -4.38
C ARG A 185 -7.90 17.01 -5.11
N THR A 186 -7.45 18.07 -4.47
CA THR A 186 -6.49 18.99 -5.07
C THR A 186 -5.18 18.30 -5.46
N GLN A 187 -4.78 17.25 -4.74
CA GLN A 187 -3.56 16.50 -5.02
C GLN A 187 -3.74 15.38 -6.06
N LEU A 188 -4.97 14.87 -6.25
CA LEU A 188 -5.26 13.77 -7.18
C LEU A 188 -4.72 13.98 -8.61
N PRO A 189 -4.84 15.16 -9.27
CA PRO A 189 -4.30 15.36 -10.61
C PRO A 189 -2.78 15.17 -10.69
N ARG A 190 -2.06 15.57 -9.64
CA ARG A 190 -0.62 15.33 -9.55
C ARG A 190 -0.34 13.84 -9.32
N ILE A 191 -1.01 13.21 -8.37
CA ILE A 191 -0.84 11.78 -8.05
C ILE A 191 -1.11 10.91 -9.29
N ARG A 192 -2.13 11.23 -10.10
CA ARG A 192 -2.41 10.53 -11.37
C ARG A 192 -1.25 10.66 -12.36
N ARG A 193 -0.70 11.87 -12.52
CA ARG A 193 0.45 12.13 -13.40
C ARG A 193 1.68 11.37 -12.93
N ASP A 194 2.01 11.46 -11.65
CA ASP A 194 3.15 10.77 -11.05
C ASP A 194 2.99 9.23 -11.22
N ALA A 195 1.76 8.70 -11.18
CA ALA A 195 1.47 7.29 -11.44
C ALA A 195 1.59 6.89 -12.92
N GLU A 196 1.36 7.81 -13.86
CA GLU A 196 1.59 7.60 -15.30
C GLU A 196 3.08 7.61 -15.66
N GLU A 197 3.91 8.32 -14.88
CA GLU A 197 5.36 8.34 -15.05
C GLU A 197 6.03 7.01 -14.64
N VAL A 198 5.34 6.16 -13.87
CA VAL A 198 5.81 4.82 -13.55
C VAL A 198 5.76 3.93 -14.80
N LYS A 199 6.92 3.69 -15.41
CA LYS A 199 7.07 2.93 -16.66
C LYS A 199 7.54 1.48 -16.38
N PRO A 200 6.66 0.48 -16.50
CA PRO A 200 6.97 -0.91 -16.13
C PRO A 200 8.18 -1.47 -16.88
N GLU A 201 8.33 -1.14 -18.16
CA GLU A 201 9.46 -1.61 -18.98
C GLU A 201 10.82 -1.08 -18.47
N SER A 202 10.89 0.18 -18.03
CA SER A 202 12.13 0.75 -17.46
C SER A 202 12.50 0.03 -16.17
N ILE A 203 11.49 -0.19 -15.31
CA ILE A 203 11.65 -0.92 -14.05
C ILE A 203 12.14 -2.34 -14.32
N LYS A 204 11.52 -3.03 -15.28
CA LYS A 204 11.89 -4.40 -15.66
C LYS A 204 13.36 -4.49 -16.08
N GLU A 205 13.80 -3.63 -17.00
CA GLU A 205 15.19 -3.65 -17.48
C GLU A 205 16.20 -3.37 -16.36
N GLU A 206 15.94 -2.36 -15.53
CA GLU A 206 16.85 -2.02 -14.42
C GLU A 206 16.88 -3.09 -13.33
N LEU A 207 15.72 -3.66 -12.96
CA LEU A 207 15.65 -4.74 -11.97
C LEU A 207 16.27 -6.03 -12.49
N LYS A 208 16.13 -6.35 -13.78
CA LYS A 208 16.72 -7.55 -14.39
C LYS A 208 18.23 -7.58 -14.19
N GLU A 209 18.92 -6.46 -14.36
CA GLU A 209 20.37 -6.38 -14.15
C GLU A 209 20.75 -6.69 -12.69
N VAL A 210 19.98 -6.17 -11.72
CA VAL A 210 20.19 -6.47 -10.31
C VAL A 210 19.93 -7.95 -10.02
N TYR A 211 18.83 -8.50 -10.55
CA TYR A 211 18.49 -9.91 -10.37
C TYR A 211 19.51 -10.84 -11.00
N LYS A 212 20.02 -10.53 -12.20
CA LYS A 212 21.10 -11.30 -12.84
C LYS A 212 22.32 -11.36 -11.95
N ALA A 213 22.78 -10.21 -11.42
CA ALA A 213 23.94 -10.19 -10.55
C ALA A 213 23.74 -11.00 -9.25
N VAL A 214 22.56 -10.91 -8.65
CA VAL A 214 22.21 -11.69 -7.45
C VAL A 214 22.14 -13.18 -7.76
N LEU A 215 21.50 -13.56 -8.86
CA LEU A 215 21.35 -14.95 -9.28
C LEU A 215 22.68 -15.57 -9.71
N GLU A 216 23.54 -14.85 -10.43
CA GLU A 216 24.90 -15.29 -10.76
C GLU A 216 25.75 -15.52 -9.51
N HIS A 217 25.61 -14.64 -8.51
CA HIS A 217 26.25 -14.86 -7.23
C HIS A 217 25.70 -16.13 -6.58
N GLY A 218 24.39 -16.26 -6.41
CA GLY A 218 23.77 -17.46 -5.83
C GLY A 218 24.21 -18.74 -6.54
N LYS A 219 24.25 -18.74 -7.87
CA LYS A 219 24.70 -19.88 -8.67
C LYS A 219 26.12 -20.32 -8.36
N LYS A 220 27.05 -19.37 -8.18
CA LYS A 220 28.45 -19.66 -7.78
C LYS A 220 28.55 -20.35 -6.43
N TYR A 221 27.52 -20.25 -5.59
CA TYR A 221 27.46 -20.86 -4.27
C TYR A 221 26.42 -21.99 -4.16
N GLY A 222 26.06 -22.61 -5.29
CA GLY A 222 25.26 -23.84 -5.33
C GLY A 222 23.75 -23.64 -5.54
N LEU A 223 23.28 -22.41 -5.80
CA LEU A 223 21.88 -22.19 -6.18
C LEU A 223 21.57 -22.90 -7.50
N GLY A 224 20.65 -23.86 -7.45
CA GLY A 224 20.23 -24.66 -8.61
C GLY A 224 21.03 -25.94 -8.84
N GLU A 225 22.03 -26.24 -8.01
CA GLU A 225 22.77 -27.51 -8.07
C GLU A 225 22.06 -28.65 -7.34
N TYR A 226 21.26 -28.33 -6.30
CA TYR A 226 20.47 -29.31 -5.54
C TYR A 226 19.00 -28.87 -5.42
N PRO A 227 18.02 -29.74 -5.72
CA PRO A 227 16.59 -29.38 -5.71
C PRO A 227 15.99 -29.20 -4.30
N TYR A 228 16.76 -29.33 -3.23
CA TYR A 228 16.25 -29.36 -1.85
C TYR A 228 17.06 -28.44 -0.94
N TRP A 229 16.54 -27.24 -0.73
CA TRP A 229 16.87 -26.44 0.44
C TRP A 229 15.97 -26.92 1.60
N TYR A 230 16.56 -27.62 2.57
CA TYR A 230 15.95 -27.91 3.88
C TYR A 230 16.63 -27.06 4.95
#